data_AF-A0A368AR31-F1
#
_entry.id   AF-A0A368AR31-F1
#
_cell.length_a   1.000
_cell.length_b   1.000
_cell.length_c   1.000
_cell.angle_alpha   90.00
_cell.angle_beta   90.00
_cell.angle_gamma   90.00
#
_symmetry.space_group_name_H-M   'P 1'
#
loop_
_entity.id
_entity.type
_entity.pdbx_description
1 polymer ?
#
loop_
_entity_poly.entity_id
_entity_poly.type
_entity_poly.pdbx_seq_one_letter_code
_entity_poly.pdbx_strand_id
1 'polypeptide(L)'
;MSLAVSYRGLFETAGVVADDLQQDVQGQLRQALNTIDRLMAEARVAKDQLTRVQLWIADYRHFDRVNEVYDAWLQGCAKPARACVGADLGEGYLVEVQVFAVCAEHP
;
A
#
# COMPACT_ATOMS: atom_id res chain seq x y z
N MET A 1 -2.55 16.36 6.56
CA MET A 1 -2.33 14.95 6.94
C MET A 1 -0.94 14.57 6.49
N SER A 2 -0.14 13.87 7.30
CA SER A 2 1.15 13.32 6.87
C SER A 2 0.92 12.07 6.00
N LEU A 3 1.71 11.88 4.95
CA LEU A 3 1.60 10.69 4.08
C LEU A 3 2.29 9.46 4.68
N ALA A 4 3.28 9.65 5.54
CA ALA A 4 3.92 8.62 6.33
C ALA A 4 4.46 9.19 7.64
N VAL A 5 4.63 8.33 8.65
CA VAL A 5 5.22 8.66 9.95
C VAL A 5 6.22 7.56 10.32
N SER A 6 7.39 7.96 10.82
CA SER A 6 8.37 7.07 11.46
C SER A 6 8.48 7.41 12.94
N TYR A 7 8.43 6.41 13.82
CA TYR A 7 8.53 6.60 15.27
C TYR A 7 8.95 5.30 15.95
N ARG A 8 9.89 5.36 16.91
CA ARG A 8 10.27 4.21 17.77
C ARG A 8 10.55 2.91 16.99
N GLY A 9 11.27 3.00 15.89
CA GLY A 9 11.59 1.86 15.02
C GLY A 9 10.41 1.31 14.21
N LEU A 10 9.31 2.05 14.12
CA LEU A 10 8.14 1.75 13.30
C LEU A 10 7.97 2.77 12.19
N PHE A 11 7.41 2.31 11.08
CA PHE A 11 7.00 3.12 9.94
C PHE A 11 5.57 2.75 9.56
N GLU A 12 4.75 3.75 9.27
CA GLU A 12 3.43 3.55 8.69
C GLU A 12 3.08 4.64 7.69
N THR A 13 2.34 4.28 6.64
CA THR A 13 1.76 5.25 5.71
C THR A 13 0.35 5.67 6.17
N ALA A 14 -0.15 6.78 5.63
CA ALA A 14 -1.59 6.97 5.54
C ALA A 14 -2.21 5.95 4.56
N GLY A 15 -3.53 6.01 4.39
CA GLY A 15 -4.18 5.41 3.23
C GLY A 15 -3.71 6.06 1.93
N VAL A 16 -3.17 5.27 1.03
CA VAL A 16 -2.62 5.72 -0.25
C VAL A 16 -3.53 5.27 -1.38
N VAL A 17 -3.94 6.23 -2.20
CA VAL A 17 -4.79 6.06 -3.38
C VAL A 17 -4.03 6.48 -4.65
N ALA A 18 -4.64 6.30 -5.81
CA ALA A 18 -4.10 6.75 -7.09
C ALA A 18 -4.29 8.26 -7.31
N ASP A 19 -3.41 8.87 -8.10
CA ASP A 19 -3.56 10.25 -8.56
C ASP A 19 -4.40 10.32 -9.85
N ASP A 20 -4.16 9.40 -10.81
CA ASP A 20 -4.97 9.26 -12.03
C ASP A 20 -6.10 8.25 -11.82
N LEU A 21 -7.32 8.80 -11.65
CA LEU A 21 -8.56 8.05 -11.43
C LEU A 21 -9.17 7.49 -12.73
N GLN A 22 -8.63 7.81 -13.91
CA GLN A 22 -9.09 7.25 -15.18
C GLN A 22 -8.56 5.83 -15.42
N GLN A 23 -7.60 5.38 -14.61
CA GLN A 23 -7.10 4.00 -14.66
C GLN A 23 -8.11 3.00 -14.08
N ASP A 24 -8.00 1.75 -14.53
CA ASP A 24 -8.67 0.64 -13.88
C ASP A 24 -8.07 0.35 -12.49
N VAL A 25 -8.68 -0.58 -11.75
CA VAL A 25 -8.24 -0.95 -10.39
C VAL A 25 -6.77 -1.38 -10.32
N GLN A 26 -6.25 -2.01 -11.37
CA GLN A 26 -4.85 -2.47 -11.39
C GLN A 26 -3.91 -1.28 -11.61
N GLY A 27 -4.26 -0.37 -12.51
CA GLY A 27 -3.52 0.87 -12.73
C GLY A 27 -3.54 1.78 -11.50
N GLN A 28 -4.69 1.92 -10.83
CA GLN A 28 -4.79 2.67 -9.57
C GLN A 28 -3.95 2.02 -8.46
N LEU A 29 -4.00 0.69 -8.30
CA LEU A 29 -3.19 -0.01 -7.32
C LEU A 29 -1.69 0.17 -7.58
N ARG A 30 -1.25 0.08 -8.84
CA ARG A 30 0.16 0.33 -9.21
C ARG A 30 0.61 1.74 -8.83
N GLN A 31 -0.23 2.75 -9.05
CA GLN A 31 0.09 4.12 -8.63
C GLN A 31 0.24 4.24 -7.10
N ALA A 32 -0.72 3.70 -6.34
CA ALA A 32 -0.66 3.72 -4.89
C ALA A 32 0.60 3.01 -4.34
N LEU A 33 0.93 1.83 -4.89
CA LEU A 33 2.12 1.07 -4.51
C LEU A 33 3.43 1.77 -4.88
N ASN A 34 3.48 2.48 -6.02
CA ASN A 34 4.64 3.30 -6.39
C ASN A 34 4.85 4.46 -5.41
N THR A 35 3.77 5.09 -4.95
CA THR A 35 3.84 6.14 -3.91
C THR A 35 4.34 5.55 -2.59
N ILE A 36 3.85 4.37 -2.20
CA ILE A 36 4.33 3.65 -1.02
C ILE A 36 5.83 3.32 -1.14
N ASP A 37 6.29 2.80 -2.28
CA ASP A 37 7.71 2.50 -2.53
C ASP A 37 8.58 3.75 -2.40
N ARG A 38 8.12 4.91 -2.89
CA ARG A 38 8.82 6.19 -2.70
C ARG A 38 8.90 6.60 -1.23
N LEU A 39 7.79 6.52 -0.49
CA LEU A 39 7.75 6.87 0.93
C LEU A 39 8.63 5.95 1.77
N MET A 40 8.63 4.65 1.48
CA MET A 40 9.51 3.68 2.13
C MET A 40 10.98 3.98 1.83
N ALA A 41 11.34 4.32 0.59
CA ALA A 41 12.70 4.69 0.22
C ALA A 41 13.20 5.94 0.97
N GLU A 42 12.35 6.97 1.10
CA GLU A 42 12.64 8.18 1.89
C GLU A 42 12.90 7.85 3.37
N ALA A 43 12.19 6.86 3.92
CA ALA A 43 12.36 6.38 5.30
C ALA A 43 13.41 5.26 5.45
N ARG A 44 14.10 4.87 4.37
CA ARG A 44 15.07 3.74 4.33
C ARG A 44 14.46 2.41 4.80
N VAL A 45 13.21 2.17 4.43
CA VAL A 45 12.48 0.94 4.67
C VAL A 45 12.48 0.10 3.39
N ALA A 46 12.81 -1.18 3.51
CA ALA A 46 12.74 -2.15 2.43
C ALA A 46 11.47 -3.03 2.56
N LYS A 47 11.07 -3.67 1.45
CA LYS A 47 9.85 -4.49 1.39
C LYS A 47 9.86 -5.69 2.34
N ASP A 48 11.02 -6.23 2.66
CA ASP A 48 11.22 -7.32 3.64
C ASP A 48 10.99 -6.87 5.09
N GLN A 49 10.95 -5.56 5.34
CA GLN A 49 10.64 -4.99 6.65
C GLN A 49 9.14 -4.69 6.83
N LEU A 50 8.33 -4.90 5.79
CA LEU A 50 6.87 -4.78 5.89
C LEU A 50 6.34 -5.83 6.88
N THR A 51 5.54 -5.39 7.83
CA THR A 51 4.88 -6.27 8.81
C THR A 51 3.42 -6.48 8.46
N ARG A 52 2.76 -5.45 7.89
CA ARG A 52 1.35 -5.51 7.52
C ARG A 52 1.03 -4.66 6.29
N VAL A 53 0.13 -5.16 5.44
CA VAL A 53 -0.56 -4.37 4.42
C VAL A 53 -2.07 -4.47 4.64
N GLN A 54 -2.76 -3.34 4.63
CA GLN A 54 -4.23 -3.26 4.62
C GLN A 54 -4.68 -2.73 3.27
N LEU A 55 -5.64 -3.43 2.66
CA LEU A 55 -6.27 -3.01 1.41
C LEU A 55 -7.76 -2.81 1.60
N TRP A 56 -8.27 -1.74 1.03
CA TRP A 56 -9.69 -1.52 0.82
C TRP A 56 -9.97 -1.48 -0.68
N ILE A 57 -10.98 -2.21 -1.13
CA ILE A 57 -11.40 -2.23 -2.52
C ILE A 57 -12.84 -1.76 -2.64
N ALA A 58 -13.12 -0.87 -3.59
CA ALA A 58 -14.48 -0.33 -3.80
C ALA A 58 -15.48 -1.41 -4.24
N ASP A 59 -14.97 -2.45 -4.91
CA ASP A 59 -15.77 -3.56 -5.40
C ASP A 59 -14.99 -4.87 -5.28
N TYR A 60 -15.54 -5.83 -4.55
CA TYR A 60 -14.89 -7.12 -4.31
C TYR A 60 -14.75 -7.97 -5.57
N ARG A 61 -15.47 -7.65 -6.66
CA ARG A 61 -15.26 -8.28 -7.99
C ARG A 61 -13.85 -8.01 -8.56
N HIS A 62 -13.14 -7.02 -8.03
CA HIS A 62 -11.76 -6.71 -8.40
C HIS A 62 -10.70 -7.49 -7.62
N PHE A 63 -11.09 -8.35 -6.68
CA PHE A 63 -10.16 -9.02 -5.76
C PHE A 63 -9.01 -9.76 -6.47
N ASP A 64 -9.32 -10.57 -7.49
CA ASP A 64 -8.29 -11.33 -8.23
C ASP A 64 -7.32 -10.40 -8.98
N ARG A 65 -7.84 -9.36 -9.63
CA ARG A 65 -7.04 -8.34 -10.31
C ARG A 65 -6.12 -7.58 -9.36
N VAL A 66 -6.59 -7.28 -8.16
CA VAL A 66 -5.81 -6.65 -7.08
C VAL A 66 -4.72 -7.61 -6.59
N ASN A 67 -5.02 -8.90 -6.43
CA ASN A 67 -4.04 -9.91 -6.03
C ASN A 67 -2.90 -10.05 -7.04
N GLU A 68 -3.18 -10.04 -8.35
CA GLU A 68 -2.15 -10.10 -9.39
C GLU A 68 -1.11 -8.98 -9.24
N VAL A 69 -1.55 -7.74 -9.04
CA VAL A 69 -0.65 -6.59 -8.87
C VAL A 69 0.09 -6.67 -7.54
N TYR A 70 -0.61 -7.01 -6.46
CA TYR A 70 -0.02 -7.14 -5.13
C TYR A 70 1.07 -8.22 -5.08
N ASP A 71 0.82 -9.40 -5.65
CA ASP A 71 1.77 -10.50 -5.70
C ASP A 71 3.00 -10.16 -6.55
N ALA A 72 2.80 -9.47 -7.69
CA ALA A 72 3.90 -8.99 -8.50
C ALA A 72 4.75 -7.94 -7.75
N TRP A 73 4.11 -7.04 -7.00
CA TRP A 73 4.80 -5.99 -6.25
C TRP A 73 5.71 -6.53 -5.12
N LEU A 74 5.34 -7.67 -4.52
CA LEU A 74 6.13 -8.36 -3.48
C LEU A 74 6.93 -9.56 -4.01
N GLN A 75 7.02 -9.73 -5.33
CA GLN A 75 7.74 -10.86 -5.91
C GLN A 75 9.21 -10.88 -5.43
N GLY A 76 9.62 -12.00 -4.82
CA GLY A 76 10.97 -12.16 -4.28
C GLY A 76 11.18 -11.58 -2.87
N CYS A 77 10.15 -11.02 -2.24
CA CYS A 77 10.19 -10.52 -0.87
C CYS A 77 9.37 -11.40 0.09
N ALA A 78 9.66 -11.33 1.39
CA ALA A 78 8.82 -11.94 2.42
C ALA A 78 7.43 -11.29 2.40
N LYS A 79 6.36 -12.09 2.46
CA LYS A 79 4.99 -11.57 2.45
C LYS A 79 4.61 -11.08 3.86
N PRO A 80 4.18 -9.81 4.03
CA PRO A 80 3.67 -9.30 5.30
C PRO A 80 2.31 -9.91 5.62
N ALA A 81 1.84 -9.74 6.86
CA ALA A 81 0.44 -10.01 7.18
C ALA A 81 -0.47 -9.11 6.33
N ARG A 82 -1.63 -9.62 5.90
CA ARG A 82 -2.54 -8.88 5.03
C ARG A 82 -3.99 -8.98 5.46
N ALA A 83 -4.69 -7.86 5.42
CA ALA A 83 -6.15 -7.80 5.43
C ALA A 83 -6.66 -7.09 4.17
N CYS A 84 -7.76 -7.57 3.61
CA CYS A 84 -8.41 -6.97 2.44
C CYS A 84 -9.93 -7.04 2.60
N VAL A 85 -10.61 -5.90 2.49
CA VAL A 85 -12.06 -5.78 2.69
C VAL A 85 -12.68 -4.86 1.63
N GLY A 86 -13.99 -4.99 1.43
CA GLY A 86 -14.76 -4.02 0.64
C GLY A 86 -15.10 -2.77 1.46
N ALA A 87 -15.02 -1.58 0.86
CA ALA A 87 -15.43 -0.31 1.48
C ALA A 87 -15.83 0.73 0.43
N ASP A 88 -16.64 1.72 0.81
CA ASP A 88 -16.85 2.92 0.00
C ASP A 88 -15.64 3.86 0.16
N LEU A 89 -14.98 4.20 -0.94
CA LEU A 89 -13.75 5.00 -0.99
C LEU A 89 -13.99 6.42 -1.53
N GLY A 90 -15.23 6.76 -1.88
CA GLY A 90 -15.56 7.98 -2.60
C GLY A 90 -15.42 7.86 -4.13
N GLU A 91 -15.82 8.91 -4.84
CA GLU A 91 -15.97 8.89 -6.29
C GLU A 91 -14.62 8.72 -7.02
N GLY A 92 -14.56 7.72 -7.92
CA GLY A 92 -13.41 7.45 -8.78
C GLY A 92 -12.30 6.60 -8.15
N TYR A 93 -12.27 6.44 -6.82
CA TYR A 93 -11.29 5.58 -6.14
C TYR A 93 -11.73 4.12 -6.14
N LEU A 94 -10.89 3.25 -6.66
CA LEU A 94 -11.17 1.81 -6.78
C LEU A 94 -10.44 0.97 -5.73
N VAL A 95 -9.34 1.50 -5.19
CA VAL A 95 -8.47 0.81 -4.22
C VAL A 95 -7.70 1.80 -3.37
N GLU A 96 -7.55 1.48 -2.09
CA GLU A 96 -6.73 2.20 -1.12
C GLU A 96 -5.82 1.21 -0.39
N VAL A 97 -4.57 1.59 -0.16
CA VAL A 97 -3.56 0.73 0.48
C VAL A 97 -2.86 1.48 1.60
N GLN A 98 -2.69 0.80 2.74
CA GLN A 98 -1.86 1.27 3.84
C GLN A 98 -0.82 0.20 4.20
N VAL A 99 0.41 0.63 4.49
CA VAL A 99 1.47 -0.28 4.92
C VAL A 99 2.05 0.08 6.29
N PHE A 100 2.52 -0.96 6.97
CA PHE A 100 3.22 -0.89 8.24
C PHE A 100 4.51 -1.68 8.12
N ALA A 101 5.58 -1.14 8.67
CA ALA A 101 6.90 -1.75 8.64
C ALA A 101 7.66 -1.47 9.93
N VAL A 102 8.73 -2.24 10.13
CA VAL A 102 9.79 -1.86 11.06
C VAL A 102 10.83 -1.02 10.32
N CYS A 103 11.42 -0.05 10.99
CA CYS A 103 12.50 0.78 10.46
C CYS A 103 13.63 0.90 11.48
N ALA A 104 14.80 1.34 11.05
CA ALA A 104 15.85 1.72 11.99
C ALA A 104 15.39 2.92 12.82
N GLU A 105 15.79 2.98 14.09
CA GLU A 105 15.60 4.18 14.90
C GLU A 105 16.49 5.29 14.33
N HIS A 106 15.89 6.45 14.07
CA HIS A 106 16.65 7.64 13.73
C HIS A 106 17.19 8.23 15.04
N PRO A 107 18.50 8.54 15.13
CA PRO A 107 19.10 9.14 16.31
C PRO A 107 18.56 10.53 16.63
#